data_AF-C5KAJ6-F1
#
_entry.id   AF-C5KAJ6-F1
#
_cell.length_a   1.000
_cell.length_b   1.000
_cell.length_c   1.000
_cell.angle_alpha   90.00
_cell.angle_beta   90.00
_cell.angle_gamma   90.00
#
_symmetry.space_group_name_H-M   'P 1'
#
loop_
_entity.id
_entity.type
_entity.pdbx_description
1 polymer ?
#
loop_
_entity_poly.entity_id
_entity_poly.type
_entity_poly.pdbx_seq_one_letter_code
_entity_poly.pdbx_strand_id
1 'polypeptide(L)'
;MFITSAVQYLAYLAIVLDHGVFGVDPPNIQRVKKILPEKDFEYLFPHRNRQAGPKPYTYSGFLAAVAKFDESCNEAHGGLDLDTAFKKELSISFAHFTRETGENSGWGPVPRGRQGLSFPSEVGCTAAACPYCSSNSEYPCQKGQGYYGRGALLLVPHSE
;
A
#
# COMPACT_ATOMS: atom_id res chain seq x y z
N MET A 1 13.69 -0.48 40.93
CA MET A 1 13.52 0.37 39.74
C MET A 1 13.66 -0.51 38.51
N PHE A 2 12.51 -0.85 37.93
CA PHE A 2 12.20 -1.39 36.60
C PHE A 2 12.94 -2.64 36.09
N ILE A 3 12.44 -3.77 36.58
CA ILE A 3 12.37 -5.04 35.86
C ILE A 3 11.34 -4.86 34.73
N THR A 4 11.72 -4.32 33.56
CA THR A 4 10.79 -4.17 32.41
C THR A 4 11.35 -4.65 31.07
N SER A 5 12.59 -5.13 31.01
CA SER A 5 13.23 -5.48 29.73
C SER A 5 12.93 -6.89 29.23
N ALA A 6 12.85 -7.90 30.10
CA ALA A 6 12.66 -9.29 29.67
C ALA A 6 11.23 -9.59 29.19
N VAL A 7 10.21 -8.99 29.82
CA VAL A 7 8.80 -9.21 29.47
C VAL A 7 8.46 -8.56 28.12
N GLN A 8 9.03 -7.38 27.83
CA GLN A 8 8.88 -6.70 26.54
C GLN A 8 9.56 -7.51 25.42
N TYR A 9 10.75 -8.08 25.68
CA TYR A 9 11.48 -8.90 24.72
C TYR A 9 10.76 -10.21 24.42
N LEU A 10 10.18 -10.86 25.44
CA LEU A 10 9.40 -12.08 25.28
C LEU A 10 8.06 -11.83 24.58
N ALA A 11 7.43 -10.67 24.77
CA ALA A 11 6.26 -10.27 24.00
C ALA A 11 6.60 -10.04 22.51
N TYR A 12 7.75 -9.41 22.22
CA TYR A 12 8.26 -9.28 20.85
C TYR A 12 8.62 -10.63 20.22
N LEU A 13 9.21 -11.55 20.99
CA LEU A 13 9.54 -12.89 20.51
C LEU A 13 8.28 -13.75 20.25
N ALA A 14 7.23 -13.57 21.04
CA ALA A 14 5.94 -14.24 20.84
C ALA A 14 5.23 -13.76 19.57
N ILE A 15 5.33 -12.46 19.22
CA ILE A 15 4.82 -11.93 17.94
C ILE A 15 5.59 -12.53 16.76
N VAL A 16 6.91 -12.73 16.90
CA VAL A 16 7.76 -13.26 15.82
C VAL A 16 7.57 -14.78 15.59
N LEU A 17 7.08 -15.53 16.59
CA LEU A 17 6.89 -16.98 16.50
C LEU A 17 5.48 -17.44 16.08
N ASP A 18 4.51 -16.53 15.96
CA ASP A 18 3.11 -16.87 15.62
C ASP A 18 2.79 -16.87 14.11
N HIS A 19 3.79 -16.69 13.25
CA HIS A 19 3.60 -16.81 11.80
C HIS A 19 3.35 -18.27 11.32
N GLY A 20 3.06 -19.19 12.23
CA GLY A 20 2.92 -20.62 11.95
C GLY A 20 1.62 -21.30 12.36
N VAL A 21 0.92 -20.90 13.43
CA VAL A 21 -0.23 -21.69 13.94
C VAL A 21 -1.26 -20.81 14.69
N PHE A 22 -2.37 -20.46 14.02
CA PHE A 22 -3.60 -19.83 14.57
C PHE A 22 -3.46 -18.45 15.23
N GLY A 23 -2.62 -17.57 14.68
CA GLY A 23 -2.55 -16.17 15.09
C GLY A 23 -3.80 -15.37 14.72
N VAL A 24 -4.38 -14.69 15.71
CA VAL A 24 -5.45 -13.71 15.51
C VAL A 24 -4.87 -12.53 14.72
N ASP A 25 -5.53 -12.09 13.65
CA ASP A 25 -5.10 -10.91 12.89
C ASP A 25 -4.84 -9.71 13.83
N PRO A 26 -3.82 -8.88 13.59
CA PRO A 26 -3.63 -7.68 14.40
C PRO A 26 -4.82 -6.70 14.24
N PRO A 27 -5.05 -5.78 15.20
CA PRO A 27 -6.24 -4.94 15.21
C PRO A 27 -6.48 -4.11 13.94
N ASN A 28 -5.42 -3.61 13.31
CA ASN A 28 -5.52 -2.90 12.03
C ASN A 28 -6.09 -3.81 10.93
N ILE A 29 -5.60 -5.05 10.82
CA ILE A 29 -6.05 -6.03 9.83
C ILE A 29 -7.49 -6.49 10.08
N GLN A 30 -7.86 -6.73 11.34
CA GLN A 30 -9.26 -7.01 11.68
C GLN A 30 -10.18 -5.87 11.21
N ARG A 31 -9.75 -4.62 11.42
CA ARG A 31 -10.49 -3.44 10.98
C ARG A 31 -10.55 -3.31 9.46
N VAL A 32 -9.48 -3.62 8.73
CA VAL A 32 -9.53 -3.71 7.26
C VAL A 32 -10.57 -4.72 6.81
N LYS A 33 -10.53 -5.94 7.33
CA LYS A 33 -11.47 -7.01 6.94
C LYS A 33 -12.93 -6.62 7.23
N LYS A 34 -13.16 -5.86 8.31
CA LYS A 34 -14.48 -5.32 8.67
C LYS A 34 -14.97 -4.22 7.73
N ILE A 35 -14.12 -3.24 7.41
CA ILE A 35 -14.52 -2.02 6.68
C ILE A 35 -14.42 -2.17 5.17
N LEU A 36 -13.42 -2.90 4.71
CA LEU A 36 -13.13 -3.16 3.32
C LEU A 36 -12.90 -4.66 3.13
N PRO A 37 -13.97 -5.47 3.13
CA PRO A 37 -13.85 -6.88 2.79
C PRO A 37 -13.39 -7.04 1.34
N GLU A 38 -12.80 -8.19 1.00
CA GLU A 38 -12.22 -8.45 -0.33
C GLU A 38 -13.18 -8.12 -1.47
N LYS A 39 -14.45 -8.52 -1.37
CA LYS A 39 -15.48 -8.21 -2.38
C LYS A 39 -15.60 -6.72 -2.70
N ASP A 40 -15.40 -5.86 -1.70
CA ASP A 40 -15.52 -4.41 -1.85
C ASP A 40 -14.21 -3.83 -2.40
N PHE A 41 -13.06 -4.42 -2.07
CA PHE A 41 -11.78 -4.11 -2.74
C PHE A 41 -11.83 -4.47 -4.23
N GLU A 42 -12.34 -5.66 -4.58
CA GLU A 42 -12.57 -6.09 -5.96
C GLU A 42 -13.53 -5.15 -6.71
N TYR A 43 -14.60 -4.74 -6.03
CA TYR A 43 -15.52 -3.75 -6.56
C TYR A 43 -14.84 -2.38 -6.74
N LEU A 44 -14.02 -1.89 -5.82
CA LEU A 44 -13.39 -0.58 -5.97
C LEU A 44 -12.35 -0.57 -7.10
N PHE A 45 -11.64 -1.67 -7.31
CA PHE A 45 -10.54 -1.77 -8.29
C PHE A 45 -10.71 -2.91 -9.32
N PRO A 46 -11.77 -2.88 -10.15
CA PRO A 46 -12.03 -3.89 -11.18
C PRO A 46 -11.01 -3.87 -12.31
N HIS A 47 -10.32 -2.74 -12.53
CA HIS A 47 -9.29 -2.60 -13.58
C HIS A 47 -7.87 -2.81 -13.06
N ARG A 48 -7.68 -3.16 -11.78
CA ARG A 48 -6.33 -3.36 -11.25
C ARG A 48 -5.58 -4.42 -12.04
N ASN A 49 -4.27 -4.24 -12.17
CA ASN A 49 -3.37 -5.15 -12.88
C ASN A 49 -3.66 -5.32 -14.39
N ARG A 50 -4.54 -4.54 -15.03
CA ARG A 50 -4.81 -4.69 -16.48
C ARG A 50 -3.60 -4.40 -17.35
N GLN A 51 -2.71 -3.52 -16.91
CA GLN A 51 -1.49 -3.10 -17.63
C GLN A 51 -0.22 -3.62 -16.93
N ALA A 52 -0.39 -4.49 -15.93
CA ALA A 52 0.70 -5.11 -15.23
C ALA A 52 1.04 -6.46 -15.88
N GLY A 53 2.34 -6.79 -15.98
CA GLY A 53 2.76 -8.13 -16.38
C GLY A 53 2.39 -9.15 -15.29
N PRO A 54 3.16 -9.23 -14.19
CA PRO A 54 2.67 -9.84 -12.95
C PRO A 54 1.44 -9.09 -12.43
N LYS A 55 0.61 -9.71 -11.58
CA LYS A 55 -0.55 -9.08 -10.93
C LYS A 55 -0.21 -8.64 -9.50
N PRO A 56 0.51 -7.53 -9.27
CA PRO A 56 1.02 -7.16 -7.94
C PRO A 56 -0.09 -6.75 -6.96
N TYR A 57 -1.21 -6.20 -7.45
CA TYR A 57 -2.27 -5.69 -6.59
C TYR A 57 -3.28 -6.78 -6.25
N THR A 58 -3.10 -7.37 -5.07
CA THR A 58 -3.98 -8.39 -4.49
C THR A 58 -4.52 -7.91 -3.15
N TYR A 59 -5.68 -8.39 -2.73
CA TYR A 59 -6.23 -8.04 -1.43
C TYR A 59 -5.32 -8.54 -0.29
N SER A 60 -4.76 -9.74 -0.41
CA SER A 60 -3.75 -10.24 0.53
C SER A 60 -2.49 -9.37 0.58
N GLY A 61 -2.03 -8.85 -0.56
CA GLY A 61 -0.92 -7.90 -0.63
C GLY A 61 -1.26 -6.57 0.04
N PHE A 62 -2.49 -6.08 -0.12
CA PHE A 62 -2.98 -4.91 0.60
C PHE A 62 -3.01 -5.14 2.12
N LEU A 63 -3.52 -6.28 2.58
CA LEU A 63 -3.48 -6.66 4.00
C LEU A 63 -2.03 -6.75 4.52
N ALA A 64 -1.13 -7.38 3.77
CA ALA A 64 0.28 -7.45 4.15
C ALA A 64 0.95 -6.07 4.23
N ALA A 65 0.59 -5.16 3.33
CA ALA A 65 1.08 -3.78 3.36
C ALA A 65 0.57 -3.02 4.59
N VAL A 66 -0.74 -3.10 4.88
CA VAL A 66 -1.31 -2.48 6.09
C VAL A 66 -0.71 -3.08 7.35
N ALA A 67 -0.47 -4.39 7.40
CA ALA A 67 0.12 -5.05 8.57
C ALA A 67 1.52 -4.51 8.91
N LYS A 68 2.22 -3.93 7.93
CA LYS A 68 3.54 -3.33 8.13
C LYS A 68 3.49 -1.97 8.85
N PHE A 69 2.35 -1.29 8.81
CA PHE A 69 2.11 0.01 9.43
C PHE A 69 0.99 -0.16 10.46
N ASP A 70 1.37 -0.46 11.70
CA ASP A 70 0.45 -0.75 12.79
C ASP A 70 -0.44 0.44 13.19
N GLU A 71 0.06 1.67 13.06
CA GLU A 71 -0.73 2.90 13.23
C GLU A 71 -1.77 3.10 12.11
N SER A 72 -1.50 2.62 10.89
CA SER A 72 -2.50 2.65 9.82
C SER A 72 -3.75 1.88 10.26
N CYS A 73 -4.92 2.48 10.04
CA CYS A 73 -6.20 1.97 10.52
C CYS A 73 -6.38 1.95 12.05
N ASN A 74 -5.45 2.39 12.89
CA ASN A 74 -5.55 2.34 14.35
C ASN A 74 -5.55 3.73 15.01
N GLU A 75 -5.56 4.80 14.23
CA GLU A 75 -5.61 6.18 14.72
C GLU A 75 -6.92 6.88 14.35
N ALA A 76 -7.35 7.77 15.25
CA ALA A 76 -8.48 8.65 15.01
C ALA A 76 -8.09 10.09 15.32
N HIS A 77 -8.51 11.01 14.46
CA HIS A 77 -8.29 12.44 14.62
C HIS A 77 -9.59 13.21 14.45
N GLY A 78 -9.67 14.41 15.06
CA GLY A 78 -10.80 15.32 14.88
C GLY A 78 -12.14 14.81 15.44
N GLY A 79 -12.11 13.95 16.48
CA GLY A 79 -13.31 13.47 17.16
C GLY A 79 -14.07 12.33 16.47
N LEU A 80 -13.48 11.74 15.41
CA LEU A 80 -14.06 10.58 14.74
C LEU A 80 -13.83 9.28 15.54
N ASP A 81 -14.72 8.31 15.38
CA ASP A 81 -14.41 6.93 15.78
C ASP A 81 -13.41 6.29 14.80
N LEU A 82 -12.71 5.24 15.25
CA LEU A 82 -11.67 4.58 14.47
C LEU A 82 -12.16 4.05 13.12
N ASP A 83 -13.39 3.55 13.04
CA ASP A 83 -13.91 2.99 11.81
C ASP A 83 -14.21 4.10 10.79
N THR A 84 -14.76 5.23 11.25
CA THR A 84 -15.00 6.40 10.40
C THR A 84 -13.69 7.08 9.98
N ALA A 85 -12.71 7.20 10.89
CA ALA A 85 -11.39 7.72 10.58
C ALA A 85 -10.70 6.87 9.51
N PHE A 86 -10.72 5.55 9.66
CA PHE A 86 -10.10 4.65 8.69
C PHE A 86 -10.81 4.65 7.33
N LYS A 87 -12.16 4.73 7.28
CA LYS A 87 -12.88 4.92 6.01
C LYS A 87 -12.43 6.18 5.28
N LYS A 88 -12.16 7.27 6.02
CA LYS A 88 -11.65 8.52 5.45
C LYS A 88 -10.22 8.34 4.93
N GLU A 89 -9.34 7.70 5.70
CA GLU A 89 -7.96 7.36 5.30
C GLU A 89 -7.93 6.53 4.00
N LEU A 90 -8.76 5.48 3.92
CA LEU A 90 -8.92 4.66 2.71
C LEU A 90 -9.41 5.49 1.52
N SER A 91 -10.41 6.34 1.74
CA SER A 91 -10.99 7.15 0.66
C SER A 91 -9.95 8.09 0.05
N ILE A 92 -9.12 8.73 0.90
CA ILE A 92 -8.04 9.61 0.46
C ILE A 92 -6.99 8.80 -0.29
N SER A 93 -6.51 7.71 0.32
CA SER A 93 -5.49 6.84 -0.29
C SER A 93 -5.93 6.32 -1.66
N PHE A 94 -7.17 5.85 -1.77
CA PHE A 94 -7.71 5.29 -3.02
C PHE A 94 -7.97 6.33 -4.09
N ALA A 95 -8.32 7.56 -3.70
CA ALA A 95 -8.38 8.68 -4.63
C ALA A 95 -7.00 8.97 -5.24
N HIS A 96 -5.94 9.00 -4.41
CA HIS A 96 -4.58 9.14 -4.88
C HIS A 96 -4.16 7.97 -5.77
N PHE A 97 -4.42 6.72 -5.35
CA PHE A 97 -4.08 5.55 -6.17
C PHE A 97 -4.73 5.62 -7.55
N THR A 98 -6.00 6.04 -7.62
CA THR A 98 -6.71 6.18 -8.88
C THR A 98 -6.13 7.28 -9.75
N ARG A 99 -5.72 8.41 -9.16
CA ARG A 99 -5.10 9.50 -9.89
C ARG A 99 -3.73 9.15 -10.44
N GLU A 100 -2.91 8.43 -9.68
CA GLU A 100 -1.55 8.09 -10.08
C GLU A 100 -1.51 6.91 -11.05
N THR A 101 -2.32 5.87 -10.83
CA THR A 101 -2.17 4.58 -11.54
C THR A 101 -3.38 4.17 -12.37
N GLY A 102 -4.41 5.02 -12.42
CA GLY A 102 -5.65 4.70 -13.11
C GLY A 102 -5.58 4.85 -14.62
N GLU A 103 -6.42 4.11 -15.34
CA GLU A 103 -6.53 4.24 -16.81
C GLU A 103 -7.09 5.59 -17.25
N ASN A 104 -7.87 6.24 -16.38
CA ASN A 104 -8.52 7.52 -16.63
C ASN A 104 -9.32 7.58 -17.96
N SER A 105 -9.80 6.42 -18.42
CA SER A 105 -10.54 6.26 -19.65
C SER A 105 -11.98 6.76 -19.48
N GLY A 106 -12.45 7.56 -20.43
CA GLY A 106 -13.88 7.89 -20.56
C GLY A 106 -14.69 6.81 -21.27
N TRP A 107 -14.05 5.73 -21.73
CA TRP A 107 -14.66 4.67 -22.52
C TRP A 107 -15.00 3.46 -21.66
N GLY A 108 -16.19 2.89 -21.86
CA GLY A 108 -16.68 1.70 -21.17
C GLY A 108 -17.54 2.01 -19.94
N PRO A 109 -18.07 0.96 -19.27
CA PRO A 109 -19.06 1.12 -18.21
C PRO A 109 -18.46 1.43 -16.83
N VAL A 110 -17.15 1.25 -16.64
CA VAL A 110 -16.50 1.47 -15.33
C VAL A 110 -16.14 2.96 -15.19
N PRO A 111 -16.63 3.65 -14.16
CA PRO A 111 -16.34 5.08 -13.97
C PRO A 111 -14.86 5.30 -13.65
N ARG A 112 -14.29 6.45 -14.05
CA ARG A 112 -12.87 6.81 -13.85
C ARG A 112 -12.37 6.58 -12.42
N GLY A 113 -13.20 6.91 -11.43
CA GLY A 113 -12.89 6.73 -9.99
C GLY A 113 -12.65 5.27 -9.55
N ARG A 114 -13.00 4.28 -10.39
CA ARG A 114 -12.82 2.84 -10.15
C ARG A 114 -11.83 2.20 -11.12
N GLN A 115 -11.03 3.01 -11.82
CA GLN A 115 -10.05 2.50 -12.79
C GLN A 115 -8.63 2.46 -12.24
N GLY A 116 -8.43 2.71 -10.93
CA GLY A 116 -7.13 2.74 -10.27
C GLY A 116 -6.37 1.42 -10.28
N LEU A 117 -5.08 1.49 -9.94
CA LEU A 117 -4.15 0.35 -9.82
C LEU A 117 -3.95 -0.43 -11.14
N SER A 118 -4.17 0.22 -12.28
CA SER A 118 -4.01 -0.45 -13.59
C SER A 118 -2.55 -0.46 -14.04
N PHE A 119 -1.86 0.67 -13.87
CA PHE A 119 -0.44 0.83 -14.21
C PHE A 119 0.45 0.68 -12.97
N PRO A 120 1.30 -0.37 -12.89
CA PRO A 120 2.19 -0.57 -11.74
C PRO A 120 3.46 0.29 -11.79
N SER A 121 3.73 0.91 -12.93
CA SER A 121 4.89 1.77 -13.15
C SER A 121 4.59 2.84 -14.18
N GLU A 122 5.39 3.89 -14.16
CA GLU A 122 5.32 5.01 -15.09
C GLU A 122 5.38 4.51 -16.55
N VAL A 123 4.38 4.93 -17.33
CA VAL A 123 4.19 4.44 -18.70
C VAL A 123 5.30 4.97 -19.60
N GLY A 124 5.92 4.09 -20.38
CA GLY A 124 7.00 4.44 -21.30
C GLY A 124 8.39 4.49 -20.67
N CYS A 125 8.50 4.29 -19.35
CA CYS A 125 9.77 4.35 -18.66
C CYS A 125 10.47 2.99 -18.53
N THR A 126 11.79 3.05 -18.71
CA THR A 126 12.74 1.95 -18.47
C THR A 126 13.94 2.51 -17.72
N ALA A 127 14.82 1.66 -17.21
CA ALA A 127 16.04 2.11 -16.56
C ALA A 127 16.92 3.00 -17.45
N ALA A 128 16.88 2.81 -18.77
CA ALA A 128 17.63 3.62 -19.72
C ALA A 128 16.88 4.91 -20.12
N ALA A 129 15.57 4.83 -20.34
CA ALA A 129 14.78 5.98 -20.81
C ALA A 129 14.48 6.98 -19.69
N CYS A 130 14.20 6.49 -18.50
CA CYS A 130 13.86 7.31 -17.34
C CYS A 130 14.62 6.82 -16.10
N PRO A 131 15.94 7.06 -16.01
CA PRO A 131 16.72 6.59 -14.88
C PRO A 131 16.29 7.24 -13.55
N TYR A 132 15.77 8.49 -13.58
CA TYR A 132 15.40 9.27 -12.38
C TYR A 132 16.41 9.14 -11.24
N CYS A 133 17.69 9.34 -11.53
CA CYS A 133 18.76 9.14 -10.57
C CYS A 133 19.39 10.49 -10.19
N SER A 134 19.15 10.91 -8.96
CA SER A 134 19.91 11.94 -8.26
C SER A 134 20.75 11.25 -7.19
N SER A 135 22.00 10.94 -7.54
CA SER A 135 22.89 10.15 -6.69
C SER A 135 23.56 11.04 -5.64
N ASN A 136 23.59 10.58 -4.39
CA ASN A 136 24.40 11.18 -3.35
C ASN A 136 25.08 10.09 -2.49
N SER A 137 25.81 10.48 -1.45
CA SER A 137 26.55 9.55 -0.58
C SER A 137 25.64 8.64 0.26
N GLU A 138 24.45 9.11 0.62
CA GLU A 138 23.47 8.36 1.42
C GLU A 138 22.63 7.43 0.54
N TYR A 139 22.26 7.90 -0.66
CA TYR A 139 21.45 7.19 -1.64
C TYR A 139 22.20 7.11 -2.98
N PRO A 140 23.21 6.23 -3.10
CA PRO A 140 23.95 6.05 -4.34
C PRO A 140 23.13 5.30 -5.38
N CYS A 141 23.12 5.81 -6.61
CA CYS A 141 22.43 5.13 -7.70
C CYS A 141 23.13 3.84 -8.10
N GLN A 142 22.34 2.80 -8.32
CA GLN A 142 22.83 1.50 -8.72
C GLN A 142 22.92 1.41 -10.25
N LYS A 143 24.05 0.90 -10.74
CA LYS A 143 24.28 0.76 -12.19
C LYS A 143 23.19 -0.10 -12.84
N GLY A 144 22.61 0.42 -13.92
CA GLY A 144 21.56 -0.28 -14.69
C GLY A 144 20.18 -0.25 -14.04
N GLN A 145 20.00 0.45 -12.92
CA GLN A 145 18.70 0.65 -12.28
C GLN A 145 18.08 1.97 -12.73
N GLY A 146 16.74 1.99 -12.75
CA GLY A 146 15.97 3.23 -12.90
C GLY A 146 15.04 3.41 -11.71
N TYR A 147 14.71 4.65 -11.38
CA TYR A 147 13.92 5.02 -10.22
C TYR A 147 12.63 5.77 -10.61
N TYR A 148 12.15 5.56 -11.84
CA TYR A 148 10.84 6.04 -12.32
C TYR A 148 9.69 5.54 -11.44
N GLY A 149 8.54 6.19 -11.58
CA GLY A 149 7.38 5.98 -10.72
C GLY A 149 6.96 4.52 -10.66
N ARG A 150 6.76 3.98 -9.45
CA ARG A 150 6.30 2.61 -9.21
C ARG A 150 5.26 2.49 -8.10
N GLY A 151 4.47 1.42 -8.18
CA GLY A 151 3.49 1.07 -7.16
C GLY A 151 2.26 1.99 -7.18
N ALA A 152 1.43 1.86 -6.15
CA ALA A 152 0.12 2.50 -6.07
C ALA A 152 0.16 4.03 -6.06
N LEU A 153 1.29 4.62 -5.68
CA LEU A 153 1.51 6.07 -5.62
C LEU A 153 2.49 6.59 -6.67
N LEU A 154 2.96 5.74 -7.61
CA LEU A 154 4.04 6.07 -8.54
C LEU A 154 5.23 6.76 -7.86
N LEU A 155 5.74 6.17 -6.78
CA LEU A 155 6.83 6.75 -6.00
C LEU A 155 8.09 6.91 -6.88
N VAL A 156 8.67 8.11 -6.86
CA VAL A 156 9.95 8.46 -7.50
C VAL A 156 10.94 8.86 -6.40
N PRO A 157 11.78 7.93 -5.90
CA PRO A 157 12.57 8.17 -4.69
C PRO A 157 13.81 9.06 -4.90
N HIS A 158 14.18 9.32 -6.16
CA HIS A 158 15.38 10.06 -6.53
C HIS A 158 15.07 11.25 -7.45
N SER A 159 13.81 11.72 -7.46
CA SER A 159 13.45 12.98 -8.12
C SER A 159 13.74 14.14 -7.19
N GLU A 160 14.93 14.72 -7.34
CA GLU A 160 15.28 16.12 -7.02
C GLU A 160 16.63 16.47 -7.66
#